data_AF-A0A448YI22-F1
#
_entry.id   AF-A0A448YI22-F1
#
_cell.length_a   1.000
_cell.length_b   1.000
_cell.length_c   1.000
_cell.angle_alpha   90.00
_cell.angle_beta   90.00
_cell.angle_gamma   90.00
#
_symmetry.space_group_name_H-M   'P 1'
#
loop_
_entity.id
_entity.type
_entity.pdbx_description
1 polymer ?
#
loop_
_entity_poly.entity_id
_entity_poly.type
_entity_poly.pdbx_seq_one_letter_code
_entity_poly.pdbx_strand_id
1 'polypeptide(L)'
;MALTRILADNYLHRNYEIMNRVLNQHSTLFVGDLFDGGREWDDTNWFEEYARFHRVFNKQSKNRAYMQVPGNHDVGFGSGIRYDRYKRFVTYFGDANTYITLGNHSIVLLDTVSLSDTENIMVSKSSTEFLNSLEDDNHPSKQYPRIVITHVPLYRSPDLLTCGPFRESTRPFPIVRGNQYQTVIDYTFTRHILDWIKPKLVLSGDDHDYCHVRHPINRPGLNKEDHTYEEGKASIGKDFADEITVKSSAMTGGIKRPAVQLLSLWNPDGTDKNPAVSEPWEETGSQTILHDTFESELCYLPDFLRPLIWYGILAAFSFVSLFSCTMMPRQTAKLEKIVRNLSRLGSTDILPLSQGESNGFRAKQPGQKFLTKLLLDWELPLKADWQAFLIHLTIWIGFVIFTFYWSITAI
;
A
#
# COMPACT_ATOMS: atom_id res chain seq x y z
N MET A 1 17.82 13.53 1.95
CA MET A 1 17.19 13.39 0.62
C MET A 1 17.55 12.05 -0.04
N ALA A 2 18.81 11.78 -0.40
CA ALA A 2 19.18 10.53 -1.12
C ALA A 2 18.87 9.23 -0.37
N LEU A 3 19.17 9.14 0.93
CA LEU A 3 18.87 7.93 1.72
C LEU A 3 17.37 7.63 1.79
N THR A 4 16.55 8.66 2.04
CA THR A 4 15.08 8.53 2.07
C THR A 4 14.54 8.00 0.74
N ARG A 5 15.04 8.53 -0.38
CA ARG A 5 14.69 8.07 -1.73
C ARG A 5 15.02 6.59 -1.91
N ILE A 6 16.24 6.18 -1.57
CA ILE A 6 16.68 4.78 -1.68
C ILE A 6 15.80 3.87 -0.82
N LEU A 7 15.55 4.24 0.44
CA LEU A 7 14.72 3.43 1.33
C LEU A 7 13.27 3.31 0.80
N ALA A 8 12.70 4.40 0.29
CA ALA A 8 11.36 4.41 -0.28
C ALA A 8 11.27 3.55 -1.55
N ASP A 9 12.25 3.64 -2.44
CA ASP A 9 12.34 2.82 -3.65
C ASP A 9 12.41 1.34 -3.31
N ASN A 10 13.26 0.95 -2.35
CA ASN A 10 13.37 -0.44 -1.91
C ASN A 10 12.07 -0.94 -1.31
N TYR A 11 11.43 -0.12 -0.49
CA TYR A 11 10.20 -0.48 0.17
C TYR A 11 9.09 -0.74 -0.86
N LEU A 12 8.86 0.21 -1.77
CA LEU A 12 7.85 0.08 -2.81
C LEU A 12 8.16 -1.10 -3.75
N HIS A 13 9.40 -1.22 -4.22
CA HIS A 13 9.81 -2.29 -5.13
C HIS A 13 9.62 -3.68 -4.52
N ARG A 14 10.10 -3.89 -3.29
CA ARG A 14 9.96 -5.19 -2.60
C ARG A 14 8.51 -5.56 -2.37
N ASN A 15 7.70 -4.60 -1.91
CA ASN A 15 6.28 -4.87 -1.69
C ASN A 15 5.57 -5.15 -3.00
N TYR A 16 5.88 -4.42 -4.06
CA TYR A 16 5.31 -4.65 -5.39
C TYR A 16 5.67 -6.04 -5.93
N GLU A 17 6.93 -6.46 -5.84
CA GLU A 17 7.39 -7.82 -6.19
C GLU A 17 6.70 -8.91 -5.36
N ILE A 18 6.65 -8.75 -4.04
CA ILE A 18 6.03 -9.72 -3.12
C ILE A 18 4.53 -9.82 -3.40
N MET A 19 3.82 -8.70 -3.57
CA MET A 19 2.39 -8.70 -3.89
C MET A 19 2.12 -9.47 -5.19
N ASN A 20 2.84 -9.16 -6.26
CA ASN A 20 2.67 -9.86 -7.54
C ASN A 20 2.99 -11.36 -7.45
N ARG A 21 3.96 -11.75 -6.61
CA ARG A 21 4.31 -13.15 -6.39
C ARG A 21 3.31 -13.91 -5.51
N VAL A 22 2.79 -13.29 -4.46
CA VAL A 22 1.95 -13.93 -3.44
C VAL A 22 0.48 -13.86 -3.80
N LEU A 23 -0.01 -12.67 -4.15
CA LEU A 23 -1.43 -12.46 -4.49
C LEU A 23 -1.74 -12.93 -5.92
N ASN A 24 -0.73 -12.87 -6.83
CA ASN A 24 -0.88 -13.28 -8.23
C ASN A 24 -2.11 -12.65 -8.90
N GLN A 25 -2.34 -11.37 -8.63
CA GLN A 25 -3.46 -10.61 -9.14
C GLN A 25 -3.32 -10.34 -10.66
N HIS A 26 -4.44 -10.41 -11.39
CA HIS A 26 -4.47 -10.26 -12.85
C HIS A 26 -4.06 -8.87 -13.35
N SER A 27 -4.37 -7.84 -12.57
CA SER A 27 -4.17 -6.44 -12.93
C SER A 27 -3.84 -5.60 -11.70
N THR A 28 -3.09 -4.53 -11.91
CA THR A 28 -2.79 -3.51 -10.90
C THR A 28 -3.22 -2.15 -11.45
N LEU A 29 -4.04 -1.40 -10.70
CA LEU A 29 -4.49 -0.06 -11.07
C LEU A 29 -3.75 0.96 -10.20
N PHE A 30 -3.10 1.95 -10.81
CA PHE A 30 -2.54 3.09 -10.10
C PHE A 30 -3.52 4.25 -10.15
N VAL A 31 -3.71 4.90 -9.00
CA VAL A 31 -4.77 5.90 -8.78
C VAL A 31 -4.16 7.30 -8.70
N GLY A 32 -3.27 7.64 -9.64
CA GLY A 32 -2.56 8.92 -9.72
C GLY A 32 -1.39 9.08 -8.76
N ASP A 33 -0.77 10.27 -8.83
CA ASP A 33 0.46 10.67 -8.14
C ASP A 33 1.58 9.63 -8.27
N LEU A 34 1.90 9.33 -9.53
CA LEU A 34 3.02 8.45 -9.87
C LEU A 34 4.36 9.10 -9.53
N PHE A 35 4.39 10.43 -9.53
CA PHE A 35 5.52 11.27 -9.14
C PHE A 35 5.14 12.20 -8.00
N ASP A 36 6.15 12.70 -7.28
CA ASP A 36 5.99 13.76 -6.26
C ASP A 36 6.16 15.19 -6.84
N GLY A 37 6.75 15.31 -8.03
CA GLY A 37 7.08 16.61 -8.64
C GLY A 37 6.94 16.66 -10.15
N GLY A 38 6.22 15.72 -10.75
CA GLY A 38 6.07 15.58 -12.21
C GLY A 38 5.65 16.87 -12.92
N ARG A 39 4.80 17.68 -12.28
CA ARG A 39 4.35 18.99 -12.77
C ARG A 39 5.45 20.07 -12.81
N GLU A 40 6.43 19.97 -11.91
CA GLU A 40 7.49 20.98 -11.71
C GLU A 40 8.73 20.72 -12.59
N TRP A 41 8.93 19.47 -13.02
CA TRP A 41 10.17 19.05 -13.67
C TRP A 41 10.21 19.37 -15.17
N ASP A 42 11.39 19.76 -15.64
CA ASP A 42 11.75 19.75 -17.05
C ASP A 42 11.86 18.32 -17.61
N ASP A 43 12.03 18.19 -18.92
CA ASP A 43 12.03 16.87 -19.58
C ASP A 43 13.17 15.97 -19.08
N THR A 44 14.36 16.53 -18.83
CA THR A 44 15.51 15.78 -18.34
C THR A 44 15.21 15.11 -17.00
N ASN A 45 14.80 15.90 -16.00
CA ASN A 45 14.47 15.35 -14.68
C ASN A 45 13.26 14.41 -14.76
N TRP A 46 12.25 14.74 -15.57
CA TRP A 46 11.07 13.91 -15.73
C TRP A 46 11.40 12.54 -16.32
N PHE A 47 12.29 12.44 -17.31
CA PHE A 47 12.70 11.16 -17.89
C PHE A 47 13.53 10.31 -16.92
N GLU A 48 14.38 10.93 -16.09
CA GLU A 48 15.09 10.21 -15.03
C GLU A 48 14.14 9.60 -14.00
N GLU A 49 13.12 10.37 -13.59
CA GLU A 49 12.10 9.92 -12.64
C GLU A 49 11.11 8.92 -13.28
N TYR A 50 10.77 9.06 -14.55
CA TYR A 50 10.01 8.06 -15.32
C TYR A 50 10.75 6.72 -15.39
N ALA A 51 12.07 6.74 -15.65
CA ALA A 51 12.90 5.55 -15.64
C ALA A 51 13.01 4.96 -14.23
N ARG A 52 13.09 5.80 -13.18
CA ARG A 52 13.05 5.34 -11.79
C ARG A 52 11.73 4.66 -11.45
N PHE A 53 10.61 5.28 -11.80
CA PHE A 53 9.28 4.73 -11.55
C PHE A 53 9.15 3.32 -12.13
N HIS A 54 9.61 3.10 -13.36
CA HIS A 54 9.59 1.77 -14.00
C HIS A 54 10.66 0.80 -13.47
N ARG A 55 11.68 1.26 -12.74
CA ARG A 55 12.57 0.36 -11.96
C ARG A 55 11.88 -0.09 -10.68
N VAL A 56 11.22 0.83 -9.97
CA VAL A 56 10.49 0.53 -8.73
C VAL A 56 9.29 -0.37 -9.02
N PHE A 57 8.45 0.02 -9.96
CA PHE A 57 7.27 -0.72 -10.44
C PHE A 57 7.59 -1.38 -11.79
N ASN A 58 8.48 -2.36 -11.75
CA ASN A 58 8.92 -3.09 -12.93
C ASN A 58 7.78 -3.88 -13.60
N LYS A 59 7.97 -4.19 -14.88
CA LYS A 59 6.99 -4.96 -15.64
C LYS A 59 6.89 -6.39 -15.10
N GLN A 60 5.67 -6.80 -14.79
CA GLN A 60 5.33 -8.14 -14.31
C GLN A 60 4.79 -9.00 -15.45
N SER A 61 5.18 -10.28 -15.51
CA SER A 61 4.84 -11.15 -16.65
C SER A 61 3.38 -11.59 -16.69
N LYS A 62 2.74 -11.71 -15.51
CA LYS A 62 1.36 -12.19 -15.35
C LYS A 62 0.37 -11.12 -14.88
N ASN A 63 0.84 -9.89 -14.72
CA ASN A 63 0.05 -8.78 -14.20
C ASN A 63 0.04 -7.64 -15.23
N ARG A 64 -1.15 -7.08 -15.48
CA ARG A 64 -1.33 -5.90 -16.32
C ARG A 64 -1.43 -4.66 -15.43
N ALA A 65 -0.43 -3.80 -15.46
CA ALA A 65 -0.46 -2.54 -14.74
C ALA A 65 -1.09 -1.43 -15.60
N TYR A 66 -2.01 -0.67 -15.01
CA TYR A 66 -2.64 0.50 -15.61
C TYR A 66 -2.25 1.74 -14.81
N MET A 67 -1.54 2.65 -15.47
CA MET A 67 -0.91 3.83 -14.85
C MET A 67 -1.38 5.13 -15.51
N GLN A 68 -2.54 5.09 -16.18
CA GLN A 68 -3.01 6.18 -17.04
C GLN A 68 -3.63 7.34 -16.28
N VAL A 69 -4.15 7.13 -15.06
CA VAL A 69 -4.82 8.18 -14.28
C VAL A 69 -3.75 9.09 -13.66
N PRO A 70 -3.66 10.37 -14.03
CA PRO A 70 -2.72 11.30 -13.41
C PRO A 70 -3.26 11.82 -12.07
N GLY A 71 -2.34 12.19 -11.19
CA GLY A 71 -2.65 13.04 -10.04
C GLY A 71 -2.12 14.46 -10.16
N ASN A 72 -2.38 15.27 -9.13
CA ASN A 72 -1.94 16.66 -9.13
C ASN A 72 -0.42 16.80 -8.97
N HIS A 73 0.30 15.82 -8.45
CA HIS A 73 1.76 15.80 -8.48
C HIS A 73 2.33 15.44 -9.85
N ASP A 74 1.58 14.75 -10.69
CA ASP A 74 2.01 14.37 -12.04
C ASP A 74 1.91 15.54 -13.03
N VAL A 75 0.77 16.23 -13.07
CA VAL A 75 0.47 17.25 -14.10
C VAL A 75 0.01 18.61 -13.57
N GLY A 76 -0.35 18.68 -12.28
CA GLY A 76 -1.01 19.83 -11.66
C GLY A 76 -2.52 19.62 -11.52
N PHE A 77 -3.25 20.68 -11.14
CA PHE A 77 -4.70 20.62 -10.94
C PHE A 77 -5.41 21.81 -11.58
N GLY A 78 -6.51 21.54 -12.28
CA GLY A 78 -7.38 22.56 -12.87
C GLY A 78 -6.64 23.55 -13.77
N SER A 79 -7.02 24.83 -13.73
CA SER A 79 -6.43 25.89 -14.58
C SER A 79 -4.94 26.15 -14.37
N GLY A 80 -4.32 25.56 -13.35
CA GLY A 80 -2.87 25.59 -13.21
C GLY A 80 -2.14 24.56 -14.07
N ILE A 81 -2.83 23.61 -14.70
CA ILE A 81 -2.18 22.57 -15.51
C ILE A 81 -1.53 23.19 -16.74
N ARG A 82 -0.24 22.91 -16.91
CA ARG A 82 0.49 23.29 -18.11
C ARG A 82 0.27 22.23 -19.19
N TYR A 83 -0.17 22.65 -20.37
CA TYR A 83 -0.46 21.72 -21.48
C TYR A 83 0.74 20.85 -21.87
N ASP A 84 1.97 21.37 -21.80
CA ASP A 84 3.17 20.58 -22.10
C ASP A 84 3.40 19.44 -21.10
N ARG A 85 3.07 19.65 -19.82
CA ARG A 85 3.16 18.63 -18.76
C ARG A 85 2.09 17.56 -18.91
N TYR A 86 0.84 18.00 -19.12
CA TYR A 86 -0.28 17.10 -19.44
C TYR A 86 0.01 16.23 -20.67
N LYS A 87 0.42 16.86 -21.79
CA LYS A 87 0.73 16.16 -23.04
C LYS A 87 1.86 15.14 -22.85
N ARG A 88 2.92 15.51 -22.13
CA ARG A 88 4.03 14.59 -21.81
C ARG A 88 3.52 13.39 -21.02
N PHE A 89 2.72 13.59 -19.97
CA PHE A 89 2.17 12.50 -19.18
C PHE A 89 1.33 11.53 -20.04
N VAL A 90 0.34 12.04 -20.78
CA VAL A 90 -0.54 11.22 -21.65
C VAL A 90 0.26 10.45 -22.71
N THR A 91 1.32 11.05 -23.25
CA THR A 91 2.16 10.42 -24.28
C THR A 91 2.87 9.16 -23.75
N TYR A 92 3.28 9.15 -22.48
CA TYR A 92 4.08 8.07 -21.91
C TYR A 92 3.28 7.08 -21.06
N PHE A 93 2.25 7.55 -20.35
CA PHE A 93 1.40 6.70 -19.51
C PHE A 93 0.11 6.24 -20.18
N GLY A 94 -0.31 6.92 -21.25
CA GLY A 94 -1.55 6.64 -21.99
C GLY A 94 -2.69 7.59 -21.61
N ASP A 95 -3.83 7.44 -22.29
CA ASP A 95 -5.01 8.26 -22.05
C ASP A 95 -5.80 7.73 -20.86
N ALA A 96 -6.05 8.60 -19.89
CA ALA A 96 -6.86 8.28 -18.73
C ALA A 96 -8.35 8.28 -19.05
N ASN A 97 -8.82 8.93 -20.12
CA ASN A 97 -10.23 9.15 -20.40
C ASN A 97 -10.79 8.02 -21.27
N THR A 98 -10.85 6.84 -20.68
CA THR A 98 -11.21 5.59 -21.37
C THR A 98 -11.84 4.59 -20.42
N TYR A 99 -12.29 3.44 -20.94
CA TYR A 99 -12.69 2.31 -20.11
C TYR A 99 -12.00 1.02 -20.58
N ILE A 100 -11.72 0.15 -19.61
CA ILE A 100 -11.17 -1.18 -19.85
C ILE A 100 -12.12 -2.23 -19.28
N THR A 101 -12.18 -3.40 -19.91
CA THR A 101 -13.01 -4.51 -19.40
C THR A 101 -12.14 -5.50 -18.64
N LEU A 102 -12.39 -5.68 -17.35
CA LEU A 102 -11.72 -6.65 -16.48
C LEU A 102 -12.79 -7.49 -15.77
N GLY A 103 -12.76 -8.82 -15.94
CA GLY A 103 -13.69 -9.72 -15.26
C GLY A 103 -15.17 -9.38 -15.47
N ASN A 104 -15.56 -8.99 -16.69
CA ASN A 104 -16.90 -8.48 -17.03
C ASN A 104 -17.35 -7.27 -16.19
N HIS A 105 -16.40 -6.44 -15.78
CA HIS A 105 -16.64 -5.11 -15.23
C HIS A 105 -16.00 -4.07 -16.15
N SER A 106 -16.68 -2.94 -16.32
CA SER A 106 -16.11 -1.78 -16.99
C SER A 106 -15.39 -0.92 -15.96
N ILE A 107 -14.07 -0.92 -16.01
CA ILE A 107 -13.23 -0.02 -15.22
C ILE A 107 -13.08 1.26 -16.02
N VAL A 108 -13.80 2.30 -15.62
CA VAL A 108 -13.77 3.63 -16.22
C VAL A 108 -12.64 4.40 -15.58
N LEU A 109 -11.63 4.75 -16.36
CA LEU A 109 -10.57 5.63 -15.95
C LEU A 109 -11.02 7.06 -16.29
N LEU A 110 -10.76 8.03 -15.41
CA LEU A 110 -11.15 9.42 -15.65
C LEU A 110 -10.11 10.38 -15.08
N ASP A 111 -9.57 11.25 -15.94
CA ASP A 111 -8.68 12.33 -15.52
C ASP A 111 -9.50 13.49 -14.96
N THR A 112 -9.78 13.41 -13.66
CA THR A 112 -10.54 14.44 -12.95
C THR A 112 -9.72 15.70 -12.66
N VAL A 113 -8.39 15.62 -12.66
CA VAL A 113 -7.53 16.79 -12.40
C VAL A 113 -7.52 17.73 -13.61
N SER A 114 -7.47 17.16 -14.83
CA SER A 114 -7.62 17.90 -16.10
C SER A 114 -9.07 18.28 -16.39
N LEU A 115 -10.04 17.46 -16.01
CA LEU A 115 -11.47 17.81 -16.11
C LEU A 115 -11.80 19.08 -15.33
N SER A 116 -11.11 19.31 -14.21
CA SER A 116 -11.29 20.50 -13.37
C SER A 116 -10.69 21.78 -13.98
N ASP A 117 -10.08 21.72 -15.17
CA ASP A 117 -9.57 22.90 -15.88
C ASP A 117 -10.68 23.56 -16.71
N THR A 118 -11.25 24.64 -16.17
CA THR A 118 -12.31 25.41 -16.82
C THR A 118 -11.80 26.52 -17.75
N GLU A 119 -10.47 26.70 -17.85
CA GLU A 119 -9.87 27.82 -18.60
C GLU A 119 -9.13 27.34 -19.86
N ASN A 120 -8.46 26.19 -19.80
CA ASN A 120 -7.65 25.66 -20.89
C ASN A 120 -8.30 24.43 -21.54
N ILE A 121 -9.02 24.67 -22.63
CA ILE A 121 -9.66 23.62 -23.42
C ILE A 121 -8.68 22.55 -23.94
N MET A 122 -7.41 22.88 -24.17
CA MET A 122 -6.43 21.90 -24.65
C MET A 122 -6.11 20.82 -23.60
N VAL A 123 -6.35 21.11 -22.32
CA VAL A 123 -6.21 20.18 -21.20
C VAL A 123 -7.53 19.45 -20.95
N SER A 124 -8.64 20.19 -20.76
CA SER A 124 -9.91 19.60 -20.33
C SER A 124 -10.76 18.96 -21.43
N LYS A 125 -10.43 19.18 -22.72
CA LYS A 125 -11.25 18.66 -23.83
C LYS A 125 -11.44 17.15 -23.79
N SER A 126 -10.36 16.37 -23.65
CA SER A 126 -10.44 14.90 -23.69
C SER A 126 -11.31 14.36 -22.56
N SER A 127 -11.09 14.82 -21.32
CA SER A 127 -11.87 14.39 -20.16
C SER A 127 -13.32 14.85 -20.21
N THR A 128 -13.59 16.05 -20.74
CA THR A 128 -14.96 16.57 -20.91
C THR A 128 -15.73 15.81 -21.97
N GLU A 129 -15.13 15.58 -23.15
CA GLU A 129 -15.78 14.82 -24.23
C GLU A 129 -16.08 13.38 -23.81
N PHE A 130 -15.14 12.74 -23.09
CA PHE A 130 -15.36 11.39 -22.57
C PHE A 130 -16.43 11.34 -21.47
N LEU A 131 -16.42 12.26 -20.51
CA LEU A 131 -17.47 12.28 -19.49
C LEU A 131 -18.86 12.51 -20.12
N ASN A 132 -18.97 13.40 -21.09
CA ASN A 132 -20.23 13.65 -21.80
C ASN A 132 -20.68 12.43 -22.63
N SER A 133 -19.75 11.65 -23.21
CA SER A 133 -20.15 10.44 -23.95
C SER A 133 -20.76 9.36 -23.04
N LEU A 134 -20.46 9.40 -21.73
CA LEU A 134 -21.04 8.51 -20.73
C LEU A 134 -22.47 8.90 -20.34
N GLU A 135 -22.99 10.03 -20.81
CA GLU A 135 -24.41 10.37 -20.66
C GLU A 135 -25.30 9.39 -21.47
N ASP A 136 -24.86 8.97 -22.66
CA ASP A 136 -25.60 8.01 -23.50
C ASP A 136 -25.74 6.66 -22.79
N ASP A 137 -26.98 6.20 -22.58
CA ASP A 137 -27.29 4.92 -21.96
C ASP A 137 -26.85 3.71 -22.80
N ASN A 138 -26.62 3.90 -24.10
CA ASN A 138 -26.09 2.87 -24.99
C ASN A 138 -24.56 2.82 -25.04
N HIS A 139 -23.86 3.66 -24.26
CA HIS A 139 -22.40 3.68 -24.25
C HIS A 139 -21.86 2.27 -23.88
N PRO A 140 -20.87 1.73 -24.62
CA PRO A 140 -20.41 0.35 -24.42
C PRO A 140 -19.95 0.00 -22.99
N SER A 141 -19.42 0.98 -22.25
CA SER A 141 -19.03 0.79 -20.84
C SER A 141 -20.21 0.50 -19.90
N LYS A 142 -21.45 0.76 -20.33
CA LYS A 142 -22.67 0.48 -19.56
C LYS A 142 -23.20 -0.94 -19.75
N GLN A 143 -22.56 -1.75 -20.60
CA GLN A 143 -22.89 -3.18 -20.76
C GLN A 143 -22.54 -4.01 -19.51
N TYR A 144 -21.59 -3.53 -18.71
CA TYR A 144 -21.09 -4.21 -17.51
C TYR A 144 -21.25 -3.33 -16.27
N PRO A 145 -21.20 -3.90 -15.05
CA PRO A 145 -21.06 -3.11 -13.83
C PRO A 145 -19.83 -2.19 -13.90
N ARG A 146 -20.01 -0.93 -13.52
CA ARG A 146 -18.98 0.11 -13.67
C ARG A 146 -18.26 0.39 -12.37
N ILE A 147 -16.95 0.45 -12.45
CA ILE A 147 -16.05 0.90 -11.38
C ILE A 147 -15.29 2.10 -11.92
N VAL A 148 -15.32 3.24 -11.24
CA VAL A 148 -14.66 4.46 -11.69
C VAL A 148 -13.36 4.66 -10.91
N ILE A 149 -12.28 5.02 -11.62
CA ILE A 149 -10.99 5.36 -11.02
C ILE A 149 -10.74 6.84 -11.26
N THR A 150 -10.59 7.61 -10.18
CA THR A 150 -10.22 9.03 -10.19
C THR A 150 -9.02 9.23 -9.28
N HIS A 151 -8.22 10.27 -9.49
CA HIS A 151 -7.19 10.58 -8.49
C HIS A 151 -7.77 11.38 -7.31
N VAL A 152 -8.51 12.46 -7.59
CA VAL A 152 -9.08 13.29 -6.53
C VAL A 152 -10.46 12.75 -6.13
N PRO A 153 -10.75 12.65 -4.82
CA PRO A 153 -12.05 12.22 -4.31
C PRO A 153 -13.24 13.03 -4.84
N LEU A 154 -14.41 12.39 -4.86
CA LEU A 154 -15.67 13.06 -5.18
C LEU A 154 -16.08 14.01 -4.05
N TYR A 155 -16.83 15.06 -4.40
CA TYR A 155 -17.39 15.98 -3.42
C TYR A 155 -18.30 15.24 -2.43
N ARG A 156 -18.08 15.48 -1.14
CA ARG A 156 -18.85 14.90 -0.03
C ARG A 156 -18.87 15.82 1.17
N SER A 157 -19.92 15.75 1.98
CA SER A 157 -19.99 16.48 3.26
C SER A 157 -19.22 15.75 4.35
N PRO A 158 -18.16 16.34 4.95
CA PRO A 158 -17.32 15.66 5.95
C PRO A 158 -18.04 15.46 7.29
N ASP A 159 -19.10 16.23 7.55
CA ASP A 159 -19.90 16.13 8.78
C ASP A 159 -20.92 14.97 8.72
N LEU A 160 -21.31 14.56 7.51
CA LEU A 160 -22.30 13.50 7.28
C LEU A 160 -21.64 12.19 6.86
N LEU A 161 -20.65 12.26 5.97
CA LEU A 161 -19.97 11.12 5.37
C LEU A 161 -18.56 10.99 5.95
N THR A 162 -18.47 10.42 7.15
CA THR A 162 -17.19 10.20 7.82
C THR A 162 -16.45 9.00 7.25
N CYS A 163 -15.12 9.04 7.20
CA CYS A 163 -14.29 7.97 6.64
C CYS A 163 -14.29 6.64 7.41
N GLY A 164 -14.79 6.65 8.66
CA GLY A 164 -14.78 5.51 9.55
C GLY A 164 -13.45 5.18 10.24
N PRO A 165 -13.38 4.02 10.92
CA PRO A 165 -12.31 3.68 11.87
C PRO A 165 -10.96 3.31 11.22
N PHE A 166 -10.92 3.01 9.93
CA PHE A 166 -9.68 2.63 9.24
C PHE A 166 -8.88 3.83 8.72
N ARG A 167 -9.42 5.05 8.81
CA ARG A 167 -8.66 6.29 8.67
C ARG A 167 -7.60 6.37 9.78
N GLU A 168 -6.35 6.59 9.41
CA GLU A 168 -5.24 6.73 10.36
C GLU A 168 -5.17 8.12 11.00
N SER A 169 -5.54 9.15 10.26
CA SER A 169 -5.66 10.52 10.74
C SER A 169 -6.83 10.65 11.71
N THR A 170 -6.57 11.26 12.86
CA THR A 170 -7.62 11.61 13.83
C THR A 170 -8.42 12.84 13.42
N ARG A 171 -8.02 13.53 12.34
CA ARG A 171 -8.72 14.69 11.81
C ARG A 171 -9.79 14.23 10.82
N PRO A 172 -10.98 14.86 10.84
CA PRO A 172 -11.98 14.66 9.79
C PRO A 172 -11.40 14.89 8.40
N PHE A 173 -12.07 14.33 7.41
CA PHE A 173 -11.69 14.52 6.00
C PHE A 173 -11.73 16.02 5.65
N PRO A 174 -10.63 16.61 5.16
CA PRO A 174 -10.57 18.04 4.89
C PRO A 174 -11.27 18.40 3.57
N ILE A 175 -12.02 19.50 3.54
CA ILE A 175 -12.39 20.20 2.30
C ILE A 175 -11.52 21.43 2.19
N VAL A 176 -10.48 21.38 1.37
CA VAL A 176 -9.50 22.46 1.22
C VAL A 176 -9.18 22.67 -0.26
N ARG A 177 -9.03 23.94 -0.63
CA ARG A 177 -8.53 24.38 -1.93
C ARG A 177 -7.26 25.20 -1.73
N GLY A 178 -6.21 24.84 -2.46
CA GLY A 178 -4.92 25.52 -2.49
C GLY A 178 -4.47 25.82 -3.91
N ASN A 179 -3.21 26.22 -4.05
CA ASN A 179 -2.60 26.41 -5.36
C ASN A 179 -2.37 25.04 -6.02
N GLN A 180 -2.99 24.80 -7.18
CA GLN A 180 -2.93 23.52 -7.91
C GLN A 180 -3.23 22.29 -7.04
N TYR A 181 -4.14 22.44 -6.07
CA TYR A 181 -4.52 21.39 -5.14
C TYR A 181 -5.97 21.57 -4.65
N GLN A 182 -6.73 20.49 -4.63
CA GLN A 182 -8.04 20.39 -4.00
C GLN A 182 -8.23 18.98 -3.44
N THR A 183 -8.82 18.88 -2.25
CA THR A 183 -9.06 17.56 -1.61
C THR A 183 -10.28 16.82 -2.18
N VAL A 184 -11.14 17.52 -2.92
CA VAL A 184 -12.30 16.97 -3.63
C VAL A 184 -12.50 17.73 -4.93
N ILE A 185 -13.07 17.08 -5.93
CA ILE A 185 -13.51 17.75 -7.16
C ILE A 185 -14.80 18.55 -6.92
N ASP A 186 -15.14 19.42 -7.88
CA ASP A 186 -16.36 20.21 -7.81
C ASP A 186 -17.63 19.33 -7.82
N TYR A 187 -18.66 19.81 -7.12
CA TYR A 187 -19.94 19.11 -6.96
C TYR A 187 -20.60 18.76 -8.29
N THR A 188 -20.53 19.65 -9.29
CA THR A 188 -21.12 19.42 -10.62
C THR A 188 -20.50 18.19 -11.30
N PHE A 189 -19.17 18.07 -11.30
CA PHE A 189 -18.50 16.89 -11.88
C PHE A 189 -18.81 15.63 -11.08
N THR A 190 -18.90 15.74 -9.75
CA THR A 190 -19.33 14.62 -8.89
C THR A 190 -20.71 14.11 -9.29
N ARG A 191 -21.68 15.01 -9.53
CA ARG A 191 -23.02 14.62 -9.97
C ARG A 191 -23.02 13.99 -11.35
N HIS A 192 -22.30 14.57 -12.32
CA HIS A 192 -22.18 13.97 -13.65
C HIS A 192 -21.58 12.56 -13.60
N ILE A 193 -20.52 12.35 -12.82
CA ILE A 193 -19.90 11.03 -12.62
C ILE A 193 -20.92 10.03 -12.04
N LEU A 194 -21.64 10.42 -10.99
CA LEU A 194 -22.58 9.51 -10.32
C LEU A 194 -23.84 9.24 -11.17
N ASP A 195 -24.42 10.27 -11.75
CA ASP A 195 -25.72 10.18 -12.43
C ASP A 195 -25.60 9.65 -13.87
N TRP A 196 -24.52 9.96 -14.59
CA TRP A 196 -24.31 9.47 -15.95
C TRP A 196 -23.65 8.10 -15.98
N ILE A 197 -22.61 7.90 -15.15
CA ILE A 197 -21.89 6.62 -15.13
C ILE A 197 -22.63 5.60 -14.26
N LYS A 198 -23.32 6.00 -13.20
CA LYS A 198 -23.99 5.09 -12.23
C LYS A 198 -23.05 3.96 -11.78
N PRO A 199 -21.87 4.29 -11.23
CA PRO A 199 -20.89 3.30 -10.81
C PRO A 199 -21.38 2.55 -9.57
N LYS A 200 -20.94 1.30 -9.41
CA LYS A 200 -21.10 0.58 -8.12
C LYS A 200 -20.00 0.98 -7.14
N LEU A 201 -18.80 1.25 -7.65
CA LEU A 201 -17.63 1.61 -6.86
C LEU A 201 -16.84 2.74 -7.54
N VAL A 202 -16.34 3.66 -6.73
CA VAL A 202 -15.37 4.69 -7.10
C VAL A 202 -14.12 4.46 -6.27
N LEU A 203 -12.95 4.35 -6.91
CA LEU A 203 -11.66 4.32 -6.22
C LEU A 203 -10.96 5.64 -6.47
N SER A 204 -10.73 6.41 -5.40
CA SER A 204 -10.03 7.69 -5.40
C SER A 204 -8.71 7.63 -4.64
N GLY A 205 -7.82 8.61 -4.83
CA GLY A 205 -6.53 8.76 -4.17
C GLY A 205 -6.40 10.10 -3.42
N ASP A 206 -5.29 10.81 -3.64
CA ASP A 206 -4.94 12.15 -3.10
C ASP A 206 -4.81 12.28 -1.57
N ASP A 207 -5.81 11.89 -0.76
CA ASP A 207 -5.81 12.10 0.71
C ASP A 207 -4.80 11.21 1.46
N HIS A 208 -4.18 10.24 0.76
CA HIS A 208 -3.19 9.27 1.24
C HIS A 208 -3.64 8.36 2.39
N ASP A 209 -4.86 8.54 2.89
CA ASP A 209 -5.43 7.78 3.99
C ASP A 209 -6.72 7.10 3.55
N TYR A 210 -7.08 6.03 4.27
CA TYR A 210 -8.28 5.29 3.94
C TYR A 210 -9.54 6.10 4.26
N CYS A 211 -10.46 6.17 3.32
CA CYS A 211 -11.77 6.73 3.54
C CYS A 211 -12.82 5.99 2.72
N HIS A 212 -13.78 5.36 3.39
CA HIS A 212 -14.92 4.74 2.72
C HIS A 212 -16.20 5.51 3.03
N VAL A 213 -16.87 5.97 1.98
CA VAL A 213 -18.17 6.65 2.05
C VAL A 213 -19.12 6.13 0.99
N ARG A 214 -20.42 6.39 1.16
CA ARG A 214 -21.45 6.07 0.14
C ARG A 214 -22.10 7.32 -0.41
N HIS A 215 -22.15 7.40 -1.73
CA HIS A 215 -22.81 8.47 -2.47
C HIS A 215 -24.20 8.04 -2.92
N PRO A 216 -25.27 8.79 -2.62
CA PRO A 216 -26.58 8.52 -3.20
C PRO A 216 -26.56 8.82 -4.71
N ILE A 217 -27.12 7.90 -5.49
CA ILE A 217 -27.36 8.02 -6.94
C ILE A 217 -28.85 8.40 -7.14
N ASN A 218 -29.18 9.14 -8.20
CA ASN A 218 -30.55 9.54 -8.56
C ASN A 218 -31.27 10.45 -7.54
N ARG A 219 -30.54 11.09 -6.62
CA ARG A 219 -31.08 12.12 -5.71
C ARG A 219 -30.32 13.43 -5.89
N PRO A 220 -30.94 14.45 -6.52
CA PRO A 220 -30.35 15.78 -6.59
C PRO A 220 -30.56 16.51 -5.26
N GLY A 221 -29.55 16.52 -4.38
CA GLY A 221 -29.62 17.30 -3.15
C GLY A 221 -28.49 17.04 -2.15
N LEU A 222 -28.13 18.08 -1.40
CA LEU A 222 -27.18 18.07 -0.27
C LEU A 222 -27.92 18.18 1.07
N ASN A 223 -29.25 18.01 1.08
CA ASN A 223 -30.02 18.21 2.29
C ASN A 223 -29.79 17.05 3.25
N LYS A 224 -29.76 17.35 4.55
CA LYS A 224 -29.64 16.33 5.61
C LYS A 224 -30.68 15.21 5.46
N GLU A 225 -31.85 15.55 4.92
CA GLU A 225 -32.98 14.66 4.63
C GLU A 225 -32.71 13.68 3.48
N ASP A 226 -31.78 13.99 2.56
CA ASP A 226 -31.36 13.06 1.50
C ASP A 226 -30.43 11.95 2.04
N HIS A 227 -29.83 12.20 3.21
CA HIS A 227 -28.91 11.30 3.92
C HIS A 227 -29.52 10.63 5.16
N THR A 228 -30.81 10.86 5.47
CA THR A 228 -31.50 10.13 6.54
C THR A 228 -31.94 8.76 6.04
N TYR A 229 -31.26 7.71 6.51
CA TYR A 229 -31.68 6.32 6.33
C TYR A 229 -32.77 5.99 7.35
N GLU A 230 -33.99 5.71 6.89
CA GLU A 230 -35.07 5.29 7.79
C GLU A 230 -34.80 3.88 8.31
N GLU A 231 -34.58 3.76 9.62
CA GLU A 231 -34.38 2.49 10.32
C GLU A 231 -35.63 1.59 10.18
N GLY A 232 -35.45 0.36 9.69
CA GLY A 232 -36.54 -0.61 9.57
C GLY A 232 -37.50 -0.41 8.39
N LYS A 233 -37.36 0.66 7.60
CA LYS A 233 -37.85 0.62 6.21
C LYS A 233 -36.74 0.08 5.34
N ALA A 234 -37.13 -0.68 4.34
CA ALA A 234 -36.29 -0.96 3.20
C ALA A 234 -35.92 0.37 2.50
N SER A 235 -34.97 1.12 3.04
CA SER A 235 -34.04 1.89 2.21
C SER A 235 -33.12 0.87 1.52
N ILE A 236 -33.67 -0.17 0.89
CA ILE A 236 -32.90 -1.22 0.21
C ILE A 236 -32.35 -0.58 -1.06
N GLY A 237 -31.20 0.08 -0.93
CA GLY A 237 -29.95 -0.54 -1.32
C GLY A 237 -29.87 -1.04 -2.76
N LYS A 238 -30.15 -0.16 -3.73
CA LYS A 238 -29.70 -0.34 -5.12
C LYS A 238 -29.03 0.88 -5.76
N ASP A 239 -29.35 2.10 -5.34
CA ASP A 239 -28.89 3.32 -6.03
C ASP A 239 -27.89 4.12 -5.17
N PHE A 240 -26.79 3.50 -4.75
CA PHE A 240 -25.64 4.22 -4.20
C PHE A 240 -24.35 3.74 -4.88
N ALA A 241 -23.33 4.58 -4.85
CA ALA A 241 -21.97 4.23 -5.22
C ALA A 241 -21.10 4.24 -3.96
N ASP A 242 -20.41 3.14 -3.67
CA ASP A 242 -19.33 3.17 -2.69
C ASP A 242 -18.17 3.99 -3.28
N GLU A 243 -17.59 4.90 -2.50
CA GLU A 243 -16.31 5.52 -2.80
C GLU A 243 -15.29 5.11 -1.75
N ILE A 244 -14.18 4.54 -2.20
CA ILE A 244 -13.00 4.27 -1.38
C ILE A 244 -11.89 5.19 -1.84
N THR A 245 -11.50 6.12 -0.97
CA THR A 245 -10.20 6.77 -1.08
C THR A 245 -9.14 5.79 -0.61
N VAL A 246 -8.34 5.29 -1.56
CA VAL A 246 -7.34 4.26 -1.30
C VAL A 246 -6.18 4.84 -0.52
N LYS A 247 -5.72 4.08 0.47
CA LYS A 247 -4.59 4.48 1.29
C LYS A 247 -3.29 4.38 0.47
N SER A 248 -2.35 5.29 0.72
CA SER A 248 -1.07 5.30 0.02
C SER A 248 -0.24 4.04 0.35
N SER A 249 0.41 3.50 -0.67
CA SER A 249 1.39 2.42 -0.53
C SER A 249 2.80 2.93 -0.18
N ALA A 250 3.00 4.24 -0.22
CA ALA A 250 4.28 4.86 0.15
C ALA A 250 4.44 4.95 1.67
N MET A 251 5.68 4.78 2.14
CA MET A 251 6.05 4.98 3.55
C MET A 251 6.41 6.44 3.90
N THR A 252 6.24 7.35 2.95
CA THR A 252 6.53 8.79 3.06
C THR A 252 5.25 9.58 3.32
N GLY A 253 5.33 10.92 3.43
CA GLY A 253 4.13 11.76 3.56
C GLY A 253 3.37 11.61 4.89
N GLY A 254 4.01 11.08 5.93
CA GLY A 254 3.40 10.91 7.26
C GLY A 254 2.56 9.64 7.43
N ILE A 255 2.59 8.71 6.46
CA ILE A 255 1.86 7.44 6.52
C ILE A 255 2.57 6.45 7.44
N LYS A 256 1.88 5.99 8.51
CA LYS A 256 2.43 4.96 9.42
C LYS A 256 2.15 3.55 8.93
N ARG A 257 1.01 3.32 8.28
CA ARG A 257 0.58 1.99 7.85
C ARG A 257 0.28 1.96 6.35
N PRO A 258 1.29 1.90 5.46
CA PRO A 258 1.04 1.84 4.03
C PRO A 258 0.13 0.66 3.67
N ALA A 259 -0.68 0.80 2.63
CA ALA A 259 -1.64 -0.23 2.24
C ALA A 259 -1.93 -0.21 0.74
N VAL A 260 -2.65 -1.23 0.29
CA VAL A 260 -3.25 -1.33 -1.04
C VAL A 260 -4.70 -1.74 -0.90
N GLN A 261 -5.51 -1.45 -1.92
CA GLN A 261 -6.89 -1.93 -2.00
C GLN A 261 -6.92 -3.18 -2.88
N LEU A 262 -7.32 -4.33 -2.32
CA LEU A 262 -7.57 -5.54 -3.09
C LEU A 262 -9.00 -5.51 -3.61
N LEU A 263 -9.18 -5.89 -4.88
CA LEU A 263 -10.49 -5.95 -5.51
C LEU A 263 -10.66 -7.29 -6.23
N SER A 264 -11.61 -8.08 -5.74
CA SER A 264 -12.01 -9.36 -6.32
C SER A 264 -13.32 -9.18 -7.07
N LEU A 265 -13.38 -9.65 -8.32
CA LEU A 265 -14.53 -9.49 -9.21
C LEU A 265 -15.12 -10.85 -9.57
N TRP A 266 -16.45 -10.96 -9.60
CA TRP A 266 -17.16 -12.16 -10.04
C TRP A 266 -18.48 -11.82 -10.73
N ASN A 267 -19.11 -12.83 -11.35
CA ASN A 267 -20.33 -12.69 -12.13
C ASN A 267 -21.36 -13.70 -11.62
N PRO A 268 -22.33 -13.29 -10.78
CA PRO A 268 -23.34 -14.20 -10.26
C PRO A 268 -24.33 -14.59 -11.36
N ASP A 269 -24.60 -15.89 -11.50
CA ASP A 269 -25.50 -16.43 -12.54
C ASP A 269 -27.00 -16.33 -12.17
N GLY A 270 -27.36 -15.36 -11.34
CA GLY A 270 -28.75 -15.09 -10.89
C GLY A 270 -29.36 -16.13 -9.93
N THR A 271 -28.68 -17.26 -9.69
CA THR A 271 -29.09 -18.30 -8.73
C THR A 271 -28.37 -18.21 -7.38
N ASP A 272 -27.23 -17.52 -7.34
CA ASP A 272 -26.46 -17.27 -6.13
C ASP A 272 -27.13 -16.17 -5.28
N LYS A 273 -27.27 -16.43 -3.99
CA LYS A 273 -27.69 -15.39 -3.04
C LYS A 273 -26.61 -14.32 -3.03
N ASN A 274 -27.00 -13.06 -3.25
CA ASN A 274 -26.09 -11.93 -3.12
C ASN A 274 -25.48 -11.94 -1.71
N PRO A 275 -24.17 -12.19 -1.57
CA PRO A 275 -23.53 -12.35 -0.27
C PRO A 275 -23.54 -11.03 0.53
N ALA A 276 -23.72 -9.88 -0.13
CA ALA A 276 -23.95 -8.59 0.54
C ALA A 276 -25.26 -8.52 1.35
N VAL A 277 -26.22 -9.42 1.10
CA VAL A 277 -27.54 -9.41 1.78
C VAL A 277 -27.45 -9.97 3.21
N SER A 278 -26.39 -10.73 3.54
CA SER A 278 -26.22 -11.39 4.86
C SER A 278 -25.39 -10.62 5.88
N GLU A 279 -24.68 -9.56 5.49
CA GLU A 279 -23.81 -8.79 6.39
C GLU A 279 -24.52 -7.54 6.94
N PRO A 280 -24.21 -7.09 8.18
CA PRO A 280 -24.67 -5.81 8.69
C PRO A 280 -24.19 -4.67 7.78
N TRP A 281 -25.14 -3.85 7.31
CA TRP A 281 -24.82 -2.73 6.42
C TRP A 281 -24.17 -1.59 7.19
N GLU A 282 -22.85 -1.42 7.05
CA GLU A 282 -22.16 -0.20 7.47
C GLU A 282 -22.22 0.84 6.35
N GLU A 283 -22.73 2.03 6.64
CA GLU A 283 -22.88 3.13 5.66
C GLU A 283 -21.55 3.75 5.24
N THR A 284 -20.57 3.74 6.14
CA THR A 284 -19.23 4.29 5.93
C THR A 284 -18.22 3.47 6.71
N GLY A 285 -16.96 3.50 6.31
CA GLY A 285 -15.90 3.03 7.19
C GLY A 285 -15.66 1.52 7.28
N SER A 286 -16.36 0.68 6.53
CA SER A 286 -16.06 -0.75 6.49
C SER A 286 -14.66 -1.04 5.91
N GLN A 287 -13.93 -2.02 6.46
CA GLN A 287 -12.66 -2.51 5.90
C GLN A 287 -12.86 -3.30 4.61
N THR A 288 -13.94 -4.09 4.59
CA THR A 288 -14.31 -5.00 3.52
C THR A 288 -15.67 -4.58 2.99
N ILE A 289 -15.73 -4.24 1.71
CA ILE A 289 -16.95 -3.83 1.03
C ILE A 289 -17.38 -4.97 0.13
N LEU A 290 -18.48 -5.59 0.51
CA LEU A 290 -19.07 -6.70 -0.21
C LEU A 290 -20.24 -6.20 -1.05
N HIS A 291 -20.22 -6.51 -2.34
CA HIS A 291 -21.25 -6.17 -3.30
C HIS A 291 -21.69 -7.44 -4.06
N ASP A 292 -22.73 -7.36 -4.88
CA ASP A 292 -23.23 -8.50 -5.67
C ASP A 292 -22.23 -9.05 -6.71
N THR A 293 -21.29 -8.24 -7.21
CA THR A 293 -20.34 -8.61 -8.27
C THR A 293 -18.87 -8.36 -7.90
N PHE A 294 -18.60 -7.83 -6.70
CA PHE A 294 -17.23 -7.59 -6.25
C PHE A 294 -17.09 -7.59 -4.72
N GLU A 295 -15.86 -7.81 -4.27
CA GLU A 295 -15.41 -7.63 -2.90
C GLU A 295 -14.17 -6.75 -2.92
N SER A 296 -14.16 -5.73 -2.08
CA SER A 296 -13.04 -4.81 -1.92
C SER A 296 -12.51 -4.92 -0.50
N GLU A 297 -11.21 -5.13 -0.30
CA GLU A 297 -10.59 -5.25 1.02
C GLU A 297 -9.35 -4.34 1.16
N LEU A 298 -9.30 -3.60 2.27
CA LEU A 298 -8.09 -2.85 2.64
C LEU A 298 -7.00 -3.80 3.16
N CYS A 299 -5.88 -3.89 2.44
CA CYS A 299 -4.75 -4.75 2.80
C CYS A 299 -3.52 -3.93 3.17
N TYR A 300 -3.08 -4.01 4.44
CA TYR A 300 -1.87 -3.32 4.90
C TYR A 300 -0.59 -3.98 4.37
N LEU A 301 0.37 -3.14 3.99
CA LEU A 301 1.72 -3.55 3.66
C LEU A 301 2.56 -3.74 4.92
N PRO A 302 3.61 -4.58 4.86
CA PRO A 302 4.61 -4.70 5.91
C PRO A 302 5.13 -3.35 6.43
N ASP A 303 5.30 -3.26 7.74
CA ASP A 303 5.86 -2.08 8.41
C ASP A 303 7.34 -1.88 8.01
N PHE A 304 7.66 -0.71 7.46
CA PHE A 304 9.00 -0.37 6.98
C PHE A 304 10.02 -0.14 8.12
N LEU A 305 9.56 0.25 9.32
CA LEU A 305 10.42 0.55 10.45
C LEU A 305 10.85 -0.71 11.19
N ARG A 306 10.00 -1.75 11.24
CA ARG A 306 10.32 -2.99 11.98
C ARG A 306 11.65 -3.62 11.58
N PRO A 307 11.98 -3.81 10.28
CA PRO A 307 13.28 -4.36 9.89
C PRO A 307 14.44 -3.47 10.36
N LEU A 308 14.30 -2.14 10.24
CA LEU A 308 15.32 -1.18 10.66
C LEU A 308 15.56 -1.22 12.18
N ILE A 309 14.49 -1.34 12.96
CA ILE A 309 14.57 -1.52 14.42
C ILE A 309 15.32 -2.81 14.77
N TRP A 310 14.99 -3.92 14.10
CA TRP A 310 15.68 -5.19 14.33
C TRP A 310 17.15 -5.14 13.94
N TYR A 311 17.51 -4.49 12.82
CA TYR A 311 18.91 -4.25 12.49
C TYR A 311 19.63 -3.44 13.57
N GLY A 312 18.98 -2.40 14.10
CA GLY A 312 19.51 -1.61 15.22
C GLY A 312 19.71 -2.43 16.50
N ILE A 313 18.72 -3.24 16.88
CA ILE A 313 18.80 -4.13 18.06
C ILE A 313 19.93 -5.15 17.90
N LEU A 314 20.03 -5.79 16.73
CA LEU A 314 21.08 -6.79 16.45
C LEU A 314 22.47 -6.14 16.39
N ALA A 315 22.59 -4.92 15.87
CA ALA A 315 23.82 -4.15 15.91
C ALA A 315 24.21 -3.81 17.37
N ALA A 316 23.28 -3.31 18.17
CA ALA A 316 23.54 -3.03 19.59
C ALA A 316 23.95 -4.28 20.37
N PHE A 317 23.24 -5.40 20.17
CA PHE A 317 23.56 -6.67 20.80
C PHE A 317 24.94 -7.19 20.39
N SER A 318 25.27 -7.15 19.10
CA SER A 318 26.58 -7.60 18.61
C SER A 318 27.72 -6.70 19.11
N PHE A 319 27.52 -5.39 19.20
CA PHE A 319 28.49 -4.46 19.83
C PHE A 319 28.71 -4.77 21.30
N VAL A 320 27.63 -4.94 22.08
CA VAL A 320 27.71 -5.29 23.51
C VAL A 320 28.40 -6.63 23.71
N SER A 321 28.11 -7.62 22.86
CA SER A 321 28.76 -8.93 22.88
C SER A 321 30.27 -8.80 22.61
N LEU A 322 30.65 -8.05 21.57
CA LEU A 322 32.03 -7.79 21.19
C LEU A 322 32.78 -7.10 22.35
N PHE A 323 32.22 -6.01 22.88
CA PHE A 323 32.79 -5.29 24.02
C PHE A 323 32.93 -6.19 25.26
N SER A 324 31.91 -6.98 25.59
CA SER A 324 31.95 -7.88 26.76
C SER A 324 33.02 -8.95 26.59
N CYS A 325 33.17 -9.52 25.40
CA CYS A 325 34.16 -10.57 25.13
C CYS A 325 35.60 -10.04 25.21
N THR A 326 35.87 -8.83 24.71
CA THR A 326 37.25 -8.28 24.64
C THR A 326 37.64 -7.45 25.87
N MET A 327 36.71 -6.69 26.45
CA MET A 327 36.98 -5.75 27.55
C MET A 327 36.63 -6.31 28.93
N MET A 328 35.70 -7.26 29.01
CA MET A 328 35.20 -7.82 30.27
C MET A 328 35.26 -9.35 30.34
N PRO A 329 36.33 -10.02 29.87
CA PRO A 329 36.32 -11.47 29.65
C PRO A 329 36.06 -12.30 30.91
N ARG A 330 36.47 -11.82 32.09
CA ARG A 330 36.19 -12.50 33.37
C ARG A 330 34.71 -12.56 33.70
N GLN A 331 33.97 -11.50 33.39
CA GLN A 331 32.52 -11.44 33.62
C GLN A 331 31.80 -12.27 32.56
N THR A 332 32.25 -12.18 31.31
CA THR A 332 31.74 -12.97 30.18
C THR A 332 31.92 -14.47 30.41
N ALA A 333 33.07 -14.92 30.93
CA ALA A 333 33.30 -16.32 31.30
C ALA A 333 32.41 -16.79 32.47
N LYS A 334 32.03 -15.90 33.40
CA LYS A 334 31.04 -16.23 34.43
C LYS A 334 29.65 -16.40 33.83
N LEU A 335 29.24 -15.50 32.93
CA LEU A 335 27.98 -15.60 32.20
C LEU A 335 27.92 -16.88 31.36
N GLU A 336 28.99 -17.21 30.64
CA GLU A 336 29.09 -18.43 29.85
C GLU A 336 28.89 -19.69 30.72
N LYS A 337 29.51 -19.74 31.91
CA LYS A 337 29.29 -20.84 32.86
C LYS A 337 27.84 -20.94 33.33
N ILE A 338 27.20 -19.80 33.62
CA ILE A 338 25.78 -19.75 34.02
C ILE A 338 24.89 -20.27 32.88
N VAL A 339 25.11 -19.80 31.64
CA VAL A 339 24.33 -20.21 30.47
C VAL A 339 24.55 -21.68 30.15
N ARG A 340 25.79 -22.20 30.23
CA ARG A 340 26.11 -23.62 30.09
C ARG A 340 25.41 -24.49 31.15
N ASN A 341 25.25 -23.98 32.37
CA ASN A 341 24.53 -24.70 33.43
C ASN A 341 23.01 -24.70 33.20
N LEU A 342 22.44 -23.58 32.73
CA LEU A 342 21.02 -23.49 32.38
C LEU A 342 20.66 -24.37 31.17
N SER A 343 21.53 -24.44 30.16
CA SER A 343 21.28 -25.27 28.97
C SER A 343 21.34 -26.78 29.27
N ARG A 344 22.13 -27.20 30.26
CA ARG A 344 22.13 -28.57 30.80
C ARG A 344 20.86 -28.90 31.61
N LEU A 345 20.20 -27.90 32.19
CA LEU A 345 18.96 -28.09 32.95
C LEU A 345 17.76 -28.42 32.04
N GLY A 346 17.80 -28.00 30.77
CA GLY A 346 16.78 -28.29 29.75
C GLY A 346 16.97 -29.62 29.01
N SER A 347 18.13 -30.28 29.16
CA SER A 347 18.29 -31.68 28.78
C SER A 347 17.99 -32.52 30.01
N THR A 348 16.78 -33.06 30.12
CA THR A 348 16.52 -34.14 31.06
C THR A 348 17.41 -35.31 30.68
N ASP A 349 18.52 -35.47 31.38
CA ASP A 349 19.28 -36.71 31.39
C ASP A 349 18.34 -37.77 31.99
N ILE A 350 17.62 -38.48 31.11
CA ILE A 350 16.89 -39.69 31.48
C ILE A 350 17.96 -40.65 32.00
N LEU A 351 17.90 -40.95 33.31
CA LEU A 351 18.72 -41.95 33.98
C LEU A 351 18.79 -43.23 33.13
N PRO A 352 19.95 -43.90 33.02
CA PRO A 352 20.06 -45.11 32.22
C PRO A 352 19.17 -46.20 32.86
N LEU A 353 18.03 -46.48 32.23
CA LEU A 353 17.31 -47.73 32.45
C LEU A 353 18.24 -48.89 32.08
N SER A 354 18.33 -49.88 32.96
CA SER A 354 19.15 -51.07 32.77
C SER A 354 18.92 -51.67 31.39
N GLN A 355 20.00 -51.87 30.63
CA GLN A 355 19.93 -52.53 29.33
C GLN A 355 19.49 -53.98 29.52
N GLY A 356 18.22 -54.25 29.25
CA GLY A 356 17.80 -55.49 28.63
C GLY A 356 17.97 -55.33 27.12
N GLU A 357 18.70 -56.25 26.50
CA GLU A 357 18.92 -56.31 25.07
C GLU A 357 17.59 -56.34 24.29
N SER A 358 17.42 -55.41 23.34
CA SER A 358 16.88 -55.74 22.00
C SER A 358 16.87 -54.52 21.08
N ASN A 359 17.55 -54.66 19.94
CA ASN A 359 17.34 -54.09 18.60
C ASN A 359 16.43 -52.86 18.41
N GLY A 360 16.97 -51.85 17.72
CA GLY A 360 16.18 -50.96 16.84
C GLY A 360 16.36 -49.46 17.06
N PHE A 361 16.94 -48.79 16.05
CA PHE A 361 16.88 -47.34 15.80
C PHE A 361 17.35 -46.38 16.91
N ARG A 362 18.64 -46.04 16.88
CA ARG A 362 19.16 -44.84 17.55
C ARG A 362 18.74 -43.61 16.73
N ALA A 363 17.67 -42.94 17.12
CA ALA A 363 17.34 -41.62 16.60
C ALA A 363 18.52 -40.66 16.88
N LYS A 364 19.28 -40.30 15.83
CA LYS A 364 20.21 -39.17 15.90
C LYS A 364 19.34 -37.92 16.11
N GLN A 365 19.42 -37.29 17.28
CA GLN A 365 19.14 -35.87 17.40
C GLN A 365 20.41 -35.11 17.02
N PRO A 366 20.55 -34.55 15.79
CA PRO A 366 21.78 -33.89 15.37
C PRO A 366 21.76 -32.38 15.68
N GLY A 367 20.61 -31.82 16.04
CA GLY A 367 20.43 -30.36 16.15
C GLY A 367 21.02 -29.72 17.41
N GLN A 368 21.01 -30.44 18.54
CA GLN A 368 21.31 -29.82 19.84
C GLN A 368 22.81 -29.57 20.04
N LYS A 369 23.69 -30.47 19.57
CA LYS A 369 25.16 -30.34 19.73
C LYS A 369 25.79 -29.24 18.87
N PHE A 370 25.26 -29.01 17.66
CA PHE A 370 25.83 -28.01 16.75
C PHE A 370 25.56 -26.59 17.25
N LEU A 371 24.31 -26.28 17.61
CA LEU A 371 23.92 -24.98 18.16
C LEU A 371 24.62 -24.67 19.48
N THR A 372 24.75 -25.64 20.39
CA THR A 372 25.51 -25.43 21.63
C THR A 372 26.99 -25.18 21.38
N LYS A 373 27.60 -25.84 20.39
CA LYS A 373 29.02 -25.65 20.07
C LYS A 373 29.27 -24.31 19.36
N LEU A 374 28.35 -23.90 18.48
CA LEU A 374 28.41 -22.63 17.76
C LEU A 374 28.18 -21.42 18.70
N LEU A 375 27.30 -21.56 19.69
CA LEU A 375 26.90 -20.45 20.56
C LEU A 375 27.68 -20.33 21.86
N LEU A 376 28.36 -21.39 22.33
CA LEU A 376 28.95 -21.43 23.68
C LEU A 376 30.44 -21.75 23.74
N ASP A 377 31.12 -22.04 22.63
CA ASP A 377 32.57 -22.30 22.62
C ASP A 377 33.33 -21.00 22.32
N TRP A 378 33.36 -20.10 23.30
CA TRP A 378 34.02 -18.80 23.18
C TRP A 378 35.45 -18.91 23.70
N GLU A 379 36.45 -18.88 22.82
CA GLU A 379 37.86 -18.73 23.21
C GLU A 379 38.11 -17.30 23.74
N LEU A 380 37.70 -17.05 24.98
CA LEU A 380 37.77 -15.72 25.61
C LEU A 380 39.21 -15.38 26.05
N PRO A 381 39.68 -14.14 25.84
CA PRO A 381 41.00 -13.72 26.30
C PRO A 381 41.07 -13.69 27.84
N LEU A 382 42.25 -13.96 28.41
CA LEU A 382 42.41 -14.00 29.89
C LEU A 382 42.34 -12.63 30.57
N LYS A 383 42.57 -11.55 29.81
CA LYS A 383 42.58 -10.15 30.26
C LYS A 383 41.96 -9.27 29.18
N ALA A 384 41.56 -8.06 29.57
CA ALA A 384 41.07 -7.07 28.62
C ALA A 384 42.14 -6.76 27.56
N ASP A 385 41.74 -6.75 26.29
CA ASP A 385 42.61 -6.48 25.15
C ASP A 385 42.04 -5.36 24.27
N TRP A 386 42.63 -4.17 24.42
CA TRP A 386 42.26 -2.98 23.67
C TRP A 386 42.63 -3.07 22.19
N GLN A 387 43.72 -3.75 21.84
CA GLN A 387 44.13 -3.89 20.44
C GLN A 387 43.18 -4.83 19.69
N ALA A 388 42.86 -5.97 20.29
CA ALA A 388 41.86 -6.89 19.75
C ALA A 388 40.48 -6.22 19.64
N PHE A 389 40.06 -5.46 20.67
CA PHE A 389 38.81 -4.70 20.62
C PHE A 389 38.76 -3.74 19.43
N LEU A 390 39.81 -2.94 19.20
CA LEU A 390 39.85 -1.98 18.09
C LEU A 390 39.84 -2.67 16.72
N ILE A 391 40.54 -3.80 16.57
CA ILE A 391 40.54 -4.59 15.34
C ILE A 391 39.13 -5.14 15.07
N HIS A 392 38.54 -5.81 16.06
CA HIS A 392 37.20 -6.38 15.93
C HIS A 392 36.14 -5.31 15.74
N LEU A 393 36.25 -4.16 16.40
CA LEU A 393 35.35 -3.03 16.23
C LEU A 393 35.40 -2.49 14.81
N THR A 394 36.60 -2.35 14.23
CA THR A 394 36.76 -1.92 12.83
C THR A 394 36.10 -2.90 11.86
N ILE A 395 36.33 -4.21 12.06
CA ILE A 395 35.71 -5.26 11.24
C ILE A 395 34.18 -5.23 11.39
N TRP A 396 33.68 -5.10 12.62
CA TRP A 396 32.25 -5.04 12.92
C TRP A 396 31.59 -3.81 12.29
N ILE A 397 32.21 -2.62 12.39
CA ILE A 397 31.73 -1.41 11.71
C ILE A 397 31.64 -1.65 10.20
N GLY A 398 32.70 -2.21 9.60
CA GLY A 398 32.71 -2.55 8.18
C GLY A 398 31.59 -3.52 7.79
N PHE A 399 31.35 -4.56 8.59
CA PHE A 399 30.27 -5.53 8.38
C PHE A 399 28.88 -4.90 8.51
N VAL A 400 28.65 -4.06 9.51
CA VAL A 400 27.36 -3.36 9.70
C VAL A 400 27.09 -2.41 8.54
N ILE A 401 28.09 -1.62 8.13
CA ILE A 401 27.96 -0.71 6.98
C ILE A 401 27.68 -1.50 5.71
N PHE A 402 28.43 -2.57 5.45
CA PHE A 402 28.24 -3.42 4.28
C PHE A 402 26.84 -4.06 4.27
N THR A 403 26.40 -4.62 5.40
CA THR A 403 25.09 -5.26 5.53
C THR A 403 23.97 -4.24 5.32
N PHE A 404 24.09 -3.06 5.93
CA PHE A 404 23.12 -1.98 5.74
C PHE A 404 23.09 -1.53 4.29
N TYR A 405 24.25 -1.24 3.69
CA TYR A 405 24.36 -0.85 2.28
C TYR A 405 23.72 -1.90 1.36
N TRP A 406 24.08 -3.18 1.51
CA TRP A 406 23.51 -4.27 0.73
C TRP A 406 21.99 -4.38 0.91
N SER A 407 21.51 -4.19 2.13
CA SER A 407 20.07 -4.23 2.44
C SER A 407 19.28 -3.09 1.80
N ILE A 408 19.94 -2.01 1.37
CA ILE A 408 19.30 -0.84 0.73
C ILE A 408 19.71 -0.65 -0.74
N THR A 409 20.58 -1.47 -1.32
CA THR A 409 20.98 -1.34 -2.74
C THR A 409 20.60 -2.51 -3.61
N ALA A 410 19.98 -3.56 -3.05
CA ALA A 410 19.53 -4.74 -3.77
C ALA A 410 18.20 -4.53 -4.55
N ILE A 411 18.12 -3.46 -5.35
CA ILE A 411 17.04 -3.23 -6.35
C ILE A 411 17.59 -3.45 -7.74
#